data_AF-A0A942MNL9-F1
#
_entry.id   AF-A0A942MNL9-F1
#
_cell.length_a   1.000
_cell.length_b   1.000
_cell.length_c   1.000
_cell.angle_alpha   90.00
_cell.angle_beta   90.00
_cell.angle_gamma   90.00
#
_symmetry.space_group_name_H-M   'P 1'
#
loop_
_entity.id
_entity.type
_entity.pdbx_description
1 polymer ?
#
loop_
_entity_poly.entity_id
_entity_poly.type
_entity_poly.pdbx_seq_one_letter_code
_entity_poly.pdbx_strand_id
1 'polypeptide(L)'
;MCSILLPINPEHVKNIFSGCKKYEYRKVKCTRDNIKKMIIYATAPVMKVIGEAWIEEIIVDKPEIVWDQTKDFSGIKKDFFDRYYKGKTTAIAYKLGSITEYKEPLNLESIGINYTPQSFVYMND
;
A
#
# COMPACT_ATOMS: atom_id res chain seq x y z
N MET A 1 -2.52 12.24 -14.12
CA MET A 1 -1.98 11.87 -12.78
C MET A 1 -1.56 10.40 -12.89
N CYS A 2 -1.01 9.74 -11.88
CA CYS A 2 -0.89 8.28 -11.95
C CYS A 2 -1.40 7.65 -10.67
N SER A 3 -2.27 6.66 -10.85
CA SER A 3 -2.87 5.89 -9.78
C SER A 3 -2.35 4.45 -9.86
N ILE A 4 -2.06 3.86 -8.70
CA ILE A 4 -1.69 2.44 -8.60
C ILE A 4 -2.73 1.71 -7.77
N LEU A 5 -3.11 0.50 -8.18
CA LEU A 5 -3.87 -0.40 -7.33
C LEU A 5 -2.92 -1.34 -6.59
N LEU A 6 -3.09 -1.44 -5.28
CA LEU A 6 -2.28 -2.27 -4.41
C LEU A 6 -3.12 -3.33 -3.67
N PRO A 7 -2.75 -4.63 -3.77
CA PRO A 7 -3.34 -5.69 -2.95
C PRO A 7 -2.79 -5.63 -1.53
N ILE A 8 -3.67 -5.49 -0.53
CA ILE A 8 -3.31 -5.35 0.89
C ILE A 8 -4.10 -6.38 1.71
N ASN A 9 -3.44 -7.01 2.70
CA ASN A 9 -4.12 -7.91 3.62
C ASN A 9 -5.21 -7.15 4.42
N PRO A 10 -6.42 -7.71 4.59
CA PRO A 10 -7.52 -7.06 5.32
C PRO A 10 -7.17 -6.55 6.74
N GLU A 11 -6.22 -7.18 7.45
CA GLU A 11 -5.77 -6.68 8.76
C GLU A 11 -5.05 -5.33 8.63
N HIS A 12 -4.16 -5.19 7.65
CA HIS A 12 -3.44 -3.93 7.41
C HIS A 12 -4.35 -2.84 6.86
N VAL A 13 -5.34 -3.21 6.05
CA VAL A 13 -6.39 -2.29 5.59
C VAL A 13 -7.09 -1.62 6.77
N LYS A 14 -7.52 -2.39 7.77
CA LYS A 14 -8.18 -1.84 8.97
C LYS A 14 -7.27 -0.85 9.70
N ASN A 15 -5.98 -1.14 9.77
CA ASN A 15 -5.00 -0.24 10.38
C ASN A 15 -4.81 1.06 9.57
N ILE A 16 -4.96 1.00 8.24
CA ILE A 16 -4.93 2.20 7.38
C ILE A 16 -6.16 3.06 7.64
N PHE A 17 -7.37 2.49 7.59
CA PHE A 17 -8.62 3.24 7.75
C PHE A 17 -8.83 3.79 9.16
N SER A 18 -8.28 3.13 10.18
CA SER A 18 -8.26 3.68 11.55
C SER A 18 -7.20 4.78 11.76
N GLY A 19 -6.33 5.04 10.78
CA GLY A 19 -5.26 6.03 10.86
C GLY A 19 -4.04 5.60 11.67
N CYS A 20 -4.04 4.37 12.22
CA CYS A 20 -2.90 3.80 12.95
C CYS A 20 -1.70 3.52 12.04
N LYS A 21 -1.95 3.18 10.77
CA LYS A 21 -0.93 2.89 9.76
C LYS A 21 -0.90 4.01 8.72
N LYS A 22 0.18 4.78 8.71
CA LYS A 22 0.40 5.87 7.73
C LYS A 22 1.42 5.53 6.65
N TYR A 23 2.02 4.34 6.70
CA TYR A 23 3.00 3.89 5.72
C TYR A 23 2.63 2.53 5.16
N GLU A 24 2.60 2.40 3.84
CA GLU A 24 2.49 1.11 3.15
C GLU A 24 3.86 0.65 2.65
N TYR A 25 4.29 -0.53 3.09
CA TYR A 25 5.63 -1.06 2.81
C TYR A 25 5.62 -1.98 1.59
N ARG A 26 6.58 -1.80 0.69
CA ARG A 26 6.76 -2.64 -0.49
C ARG A 26 8.22 -3.02 -0.71
N LYS A 27 8.42 -4.15 -1.39
CA LYS A 27 9.74 -4.66 -1.80
C LYS A 27 10.18 -4.14 -3.17
N VAL A 28 9.23 -3.70 -3.98
CA VAL A 28 9.45 -3.22 -5.34
C VAL A 28 8.87 -1.82 -5.44
N LYS A 29 9.70 -0.87 -5.87
CA LYS A 29 9.28 0.50 -6.16
C LYS A 29 8.47 0.50 -7.46
N CYS A 30 7.37 1.22 -7.49
CA CYS A 30 6.75 1.59 -8.76
C CYS A 30 7.68 2.53 -9.54
N THR A 31 7.80 2.31 -10.86
CA THR A 31 8.76 2.98 -11.74
C THR A 31 8.29 4.32 -12.30
N ARG A 32 7.01 4.69 -12.13
CA ARG A 32 6.48 5.98 -12.58
C ARG A 32 6.68 7.06 -11.50
N ASP A 33 7.21 8.21 -11.90
CA ASP A 33 7.60 9.30 -10.98
C ASP A 33 6.43 10.18 -10.49
N ASN A 34 5.24 10.03 -11.06
CA ASN A 34 4.08 10.87 -10.79
C ASN A 34 2.91 10.12 -10.12
N ILE A 35 3.22 9.07 -9.35
CA ILE A 35 2.21 8.34 -8.60
C ILE A 35 1.74 9.22 -7.44
N LYS A 36 0.46 9.58 -7.47
CA LYS A 36 -0.16 10.44 -6.45
C LYS A 36 -1.25 9.74 -5.67
N LYS A 37 -1.75 8.60 -6.17
CA LYS A 37 -2.90 7.92 -5.61
C LYS A 37 -2.68 6.42 -5.56
N MET A 38 -3.10 5.82 -4.44
CA MET A 38 -3.14 4.38 -4.23
C MET A 38 -4.60 3.96 -4.12
N ILE A 39 -5.06 3.07 -5.00
CA ILE A 39 -6.32 2.34 -4.90
C ILE A 39 -6.06 1.09 -4.05
N ILE A 40 -6.88 0.86 -3.03
CA ILE A 40 -6.70 -0.22 -2.06
C ILE A 40 -7.62 -1.39 -2.44
N TYR A 41 -7.01 -2.51 -2.82
CA TYR A 41 -7.68 -3.79 -2.98
C TYR A 41 -7.41 -4.66 -1.74
N ALA A 42 -8.45 -4.97 -0.98
CA ALA A 42 -8.34 -5.92 0.12
C ALA A 42 -8.32 -7.34 -0.45
N THR A 43 -7.29 -8.11 -0.10
CA THR A 43 -7.16 -9.51 -0.52
C THR A 43 -8.15 -10.41 0.24
N ALA A 44 -8.04 -11.74 0.06
CA ALA A 44 -8.91 -12.69 0.74
C ALA A 44 -8.94 -12.49 2.27
N PRO A 45 -10.10 -12.66 2.93
CA PRO A 45 -11.39 -13.09 2.35
C PRO A 45 -12.26 -11.97 1.77
N VAL A 46 -11.81 -10.70 1.78
CA VAL A 46 -12.65 -9.56 1.35
C VAL A 46 -12.76 -9.50 -0.17
N MET A 47 -11.63 -9.56 -0.88
CA MET A 47 -11.56 -9.60 -2.35
C MET A 47 -12.31 -8.44 -3.05
N LYS A 48 -12.18 -7.22 -2.52
CA LYS A 48 -12.83 -6.02 -3.04
C LYS A 48 -11.88 -4.83 -3.07
N VAL A 49 -12.15 -3.90 -3.98
CA VAL A 49 -11.60 -2.56 -3.94
C VAL A 49 -12.43 -1.74 -2.98
N ILE A 50 -11.81 -1.23 -1.94
CA ILE A 50 -12.51 -0.75 -0.74
C ILE A 50 -12.25 0.72 -0.44
N GLY A 51 -11.33 1.35 -1.16
CA GLY A 51 -10.97 2.73 -0.91
C GLY A 51 -9.70 3.13 -1.63
N GLU A 52 -9.22 4.30 -1.26
CA GLU A 52 -8.06 4.93 -1.86
C GLU A 52 -7.36 5.86 -0.87
N ALA A 53 -6.09 6.14 -1.14
CA ALA A 53 -5.29 7.08 -0.37
C ALA A 53 -4.39 7.91 -1.28
N TRP A 54 -4.18 9.18 -0.91
CA TRP A 54 -3.14 10.00 -1.51
C TRP A 54 -1.76 9.56 -1.04
N ILE A 55 -0.79 9.59 -1.95
CA ILE A 55 0.61 9.36 -1.64
C ILE A 55 1.29 10.72 -1.49
N GLU A 56 1.68 11.03 -0.26
CA GLU A 56 2.38 12.28 0.06
C GLU A 56 3.87 12.20 -0.27
N GLU A 57 4.46 11.04 0.00
CA GLU A 57 5.90 10.83 -0.07
C GLU A 57 6.20 9.35 -0.34
N ILE A 58 7.30 9.09 -1.05
CA ILE A 58 7.81 7.74 -1.30
C ILE A 58 9.25 7.68 -0.79
N ILE A 59 9.47 6.95 0.29
CA ILE A 59 10.80 6.74 0.89
C ILE A 59 11.39 5.48 0.27
N VAL A 60 12.62 5.56 -0.22
CA VAL A 60 13.36 4.42 -0.79
C VAL A 60 14.76 4.43 -0.19
N ASP A 61 15.03 3.50 0.71
CA ASP A 61 16.32 3.40 1.40
C ASP A 61 16.56 1.97 1.92
N LYS A 62 17.63 1.75 2.68
CA LYS A 62 17.88 0.51 3.38
C LYS A 62 16.77 0.23 4.41
N PRO A 63 16.40 -1.05 4.64
CA PRO A 63 15.30 -1.41 5.54
C PRO A 63 15.41 -0.79 6.94
N GLU A 64 16.60 -0.73 7.52
CA GLU A 64 16.85 -0.14 8.84
C GLU A 64 16.56 1.36 8.87
N ILE A 65 16.94 2.08 7.82
CA ILE A 65 16.71 3.53 7.69
C ILE A 65 15.20 3.80 7.49
N VAL A 66 14.55 3.04 6.60
CA VAL A 66 13.10 3.14 6.38
C VAL A 66 12.35 2.84 7.67
N TRP A 67 12.74 1.81 8.42
CA TRP A 67 12.10 1.49 9.69
C TRP A 67 12.22 2.66 10.68
N ASP A 68 13.42 3.19 10.88
CA ASP A 68 13.63 4.26 11.85
C ASP A 68 12.84 5.53 11.53
N GLN A 69 12.64 5.84 10.26
CA GLN A 69 11.82 6.97 9.82
C GLN A 69 10.31 6.75 9.99
N THR A 70 9.84 5.49 10.01
CA THR A 70 8.42 5.17 9.83
C THR A 70 7.79 4.37 10.97
N LYS A 71 8.59 3.82 11.90
CA LYS A 71 8.17 2.85 12.93
C LYS A 71 6.97 3.29 13.76
N ASP A 72 6.89 4.57 14.13
CA ASP A 72 5.84 5.13 14.98
C ASP A 72 4.44 5.08 14.34
N PHE A 73 4.37 5.00 13.01
CA PHE A 73 3.13 4.91 12.24
C PHE A 73 3.12 3.71 11.28
N SER A 74 3.93 2.69 11.56
CA SER A 74 4.11 1.51 10.71
C SER A 74 2.89 0.58 10.72
N GLY A 75 2.12 0.57 11.82
CA GLY A 75 0.99 -0.34 12.03
C GLY A 75 1.38 -1.82 12.10
N ILE A 76 2.66 -2.14 12.29
CA ILE A 76 3.21 -3.50 12.38
C ILE A 76 4.33 -3.57 13.43
N LYS A 77 4.65 -4.77 13.89
CA LYS A 77 5.80 -5.00 14.80
C LYS A 77 7.12 -5.05 14.04
N LYS A 78 8.22 -4.64 14.69
CA LYS A 78 9.58 -4.71 14.12
C LYS A 78 9.93 -6.11 13.62
N ASP A 79 9.66 -7.16 14.41
CA ASP A 79 9.93 -8.54 13.98
C ASP A 79 9.22 -8.94 12.67
N PHE A 80 8.02 -8.40 12.43
CA PHE A 80 7.31 -8.63 11.18
C PHE A 80 8.01 -7.91 10.03
N PHE A 81 8.39 -6.64 10.22
CA PHE A 81 9.14 -5.86 9.24
C PHE A 81 10.47 -6.53 8.88
N ASP A 82 11.24 -6.97 9.88
CA ASP A 82 12.54 -7.61 9.68
C ASP A 82 12.42 -8.94 8.94
N ARG A 83 11.43 -9.76 9.28
CA ARG A 83 11.12 -10.99 8.52
C ARG A 83 10.71 -10.66 7.09
N TYR A 84 9.89 -9.62 6.91
CA TYR A 84 9.42 -9.22 5.59
C TYR A 84 10.58 -8.78 4.68
N TYR A 85 11.56 -8.04 5.21
CA TYR A 85 12.73 -7.53 4.48
C TYR A 85 14.00 -8.38 4.62
N LYS A 86 13.93 -9.59 5.19
CA LYS A 86 15.09 -10.49 5.32
C LYS A 86 15.78 -10.70 3.97
N GLY A 87 17.08 -10.41 3.93
CA GLY A 87 17.90 -10.52 2.71
C GLY A 87 17.64 -9.45 1.65
N LYS A 88 16.93 -8.37 1.98
CA LYS A 88 16.74 -7.21 1.09
C LYS A 88 17.66 -6.08 1.50
N THR A 89 18.22 -5.39 0.51
CA THR A 89 19.07 -4.21 0.69
C THR A 89 18.29 -2.90 0.57
N THR A 90 17.01 -2.99 0.19
CA THR A 90 16.16 -1.83 -0.07
C THR A 90 14.73 -2.11 0.40
N ALA A 91 14.12 -1.11 1.01
CA ALA A 91 12.72 -1.04 1.38
C ALA A 91 12.09 0.21 0.77
N ILE A 92 10.80 0.11 0.46
CA ILE A 92 9.98 1.23 -0.03
C ILE A 92 8.87 1.45 0.98
N ALA A 93 8.64 2.71 1.36
CA ALA A 93 7.49 3.12 2.16
C ALA A 93 6.72 4.23 1.44
N TYR A 94 5.44 3.99 1.20
CA TYR A 94 4.51 4.97 0.67
C TYR A 94 3.81 5.66 1.85
N LYS A 95 4.05 6.95 2.03
CA LYS A 95 3.38 7.75 3.04
C LYS A 95 1.96 8.07 2.59
N LEU A 96 1.00 7.61 3.36
CA LEU A 96 -0.43 7.75 3.11
C LEU A 96 -0.90 9.07 3.70
N GLY A 97 -1.46 9.93 2.85
CA GLY A 97 -2.10 11.18 3.22
C GLY A 97 -3.59 11.01 3.47
N SER A 98 -4.40 11.82 2.78
CA SER A 98 -5.85 11.72 2.86
C SER A 98 -6.34 10.36 2.35
N ILE A 99 -7.18 9.69 3.15
CA ILE A 99 -7.74 8.36 2.88
C ILE A 99 -9.25 8.47 2.70
N THR A 100 -9.78 7.77 1.71
CA THR A 100 -11.21 7.67 1.42
C THR A 100 -11.61 6.20 1.41
N GLU A 101 -12.47 5.78 2.35
CA GLU A 101 -13.13 4.47 2.31
C GLU A 101 -14.39 4.57 1.43
N TYR A 102 -14.60 3.57 0.58
CA TYR A 102 -15.76 3.50 -0.28
C TYR A 102 -16.98 3.00 0.48
N LYS A 103 -18.11 3.71 0.35
CA LYS A 103 -19.40 3.26 0.89
C LYS A 103 -19.81 1.90 0.33
N GLU A 104 -19.55 1.68 -0.95
CA GLU A 104 -19.80 0.43 -1.66
C GLU A 104 -18.49 -0.12 -2.22
N PRO A 105 -17.96 -1.22 -1.67
CA PRO A 105 -16.77 -1.87 -2.22
C PRO A 105 -16.98 -2.40 -3.64
N LEU A 106 -16.01 -2.16 -4.50
CA LEU A 106 -16.07 -2.50 -5.92
C LEU A 106 -15.41 -3.85 -6.21
N ASN A 107 -15.89 -4.52 -7.25
CA ASN A 107 -15.20 -5.68 -7.82
C ASN A 107 -14.02 -5.23 -8.68
N LEU A 108 -12.96 -6.04 -8.76
CA LEU A 108 -11.84 -5.78 -9.69
C LEU A 108 -12.34 -5.64 -11.15
N GLU A 109 -13.31 -6.47 -11.54
CA GLU A 109 -13.89 -6.44 -12.89
C GLU A 109 -14.56 -5.10 -13.21
N SER A 110 -15.18 -4.46 -12.22
CA SER A 110 -15.85 -3.16 -12.41
C SER A 110 -14.88 -2.01 -12.71
N ILE A 111 -13.59 -2.22 -12.43
CA ILE A 111 -12.51 -1.28 -12.76
C ILE A 111 -11.57 -1.83 -13.85
N GLY A 112 -12.03 -2.82 -14.63
CA GLY A 112 -11.31 -3.35 -15.78
C GLY A 112 -10.19 -4.35 -15.46
N ILE A 113 -10.18 -4.93 -14.25
CA ILE A 113 -9.18 -5.92 -13.84
C ILE A 113 -9.85 -7.30 -13.70
N ASN A 114 -9.41 -8.28 -14.49
CA ASN A 114 -9.95 -9.64 -14.52
C ASN A 114 -9.02 -10.70 -13.89
N TYR A 115 -8.02 -10.28 -13.12
CA TYR A 115 -7.07 -11.15 -12.43
C TYR A 115 -6.79 -10.62 -11.02
N THR A 116 -6.25 -11.46 -10.13
CA THR A 116 -5.86 -11.02 -8.77
C THR A 116 -4.46 -10.39 -8.81
N PRO A 117 -4.31 -9.09 -8.48
CA PRO A 117 -3.00 -8.44 -8.45
C PRO A 117 -2.08 -9.02 -7.39
N GLN A 118 -0.78 -9.13 -7.71
CA GLN A 118 0.25 -9.64 -6.78
C GLN A 118 1.11 -8.52 -6.18
N SER A 119 1.55 -7.56 -7.01
CA SER A 119 2.42 -6.46 -6.58
C SER A 119 1.69 -5.12 -6.62
N PHE A 120 1.43 -4.62 -7.82
CA PHE A 120 0.67 -3.40 -8.09
C PHE A 120 0.14 -3.45 -9.52
N VAL A 121 -0.91 -2.67 -9.82
CA VAL A 121 -1.41 -2.44 -11.18
C VAL A 121 -1.38 -0.95 -11.43
N TYR A 122 -0.83 -0.51 -12.57
CA TYR A 122 -1.00 0.87 -12.99
C TYR A 122 -2.41 1.07 -13.51
N MET A 123 -3.10 2.05 -12.95
CA MET A 123 -4.41 2.47 -13.43
C MET A 123 -4.18 3.58 -14.45
N ASN A 124 -4.79 3.45 -15.62
CA ASN A 124 -4.86 4.53 -16.59
C ASN A 124 -5.95 5.48 -16.10
N ASP A 125 -5.58 6.75 -15.93
CA ASP A 125 -6.55 7.84 -15.72
C ASP A 125 -7.40 8.03 -16.98
#